data_AF-A0A450Y6I9-F1
#
_entry.id   AF-A0A450Y6I9-F1
#
_cell.length_a   1.000
_cell.length_b   1.000
_cell.length_c   1.000
_cell.angle_alpha   90.00
_cell.angle_beta   90.00
_cell.angle_gamma   90.00
#
_symmetry.space_group_name_H-M   'P 1'
#
loop_
_entity.id
_entity.type
_entity.pdbx_description
1 polymer ?
#
loop_
_entity_poly.entity_id
_entity_poly.type
_entity_poly.pdbx_seq_one_letter_code
_entity_poly.pdbx_strand_id
1 'polypeptide(L)'
;YPVVCLDEQPTQLIGETRQPIPMKPSQPQRYDYEYERLGTAVNFMTTEPLAGWRKVNVRQTRTAVDLAQEVKELLDVDYPDVEKVVLVWDNLNTHVSASLYKAFEPAEARRLLERLDIHYTPKHGSWLDIAEIELSVFTKQCLGCRISDIETLRSKAKAWQNHRNTAQRGVS
;
A
#
# COMPACT_ATOMS: atom_id res chain seq x y z
N TYR A 1 3.50 16.76 -15.26
CA TYR A 1 3.70 16.25 -13.89
C TYR A 1 3.22 14.81 -13.85
N PRO A 2 3.96 13.88 -13.23
CA PRO A 2 3.48 12.51 -13.03
C PRO A 2 2.16 12.53 -12.25
N VAL A 3 1.23 11.67 -12.65
CA VAL A 3 -0.04 11.49 -11.96
C VAL A 3 0.07 10.23 -11.11
N VAL A 4 0.09 10.43 -9.80
CA VAL A 4 0.31 9.38 -8.81
C VAL A 4 -0.96 9.20 -8.00
N CYS A 5 -1.40 7.96 -7.87
CA CYS A 5 -2.51 7.57 -7.01
C CYS A 5 -1.97 6.97 -5.71
N LEU A 6 -2.61 7.27 -4.58
CA LEU A 6 -2.25 6.75 -3.25
C LEU A 6 -3.50 6.31 -2.49
N ASP A 7 -3.45 5.09 -1.97
CA ASP A 7 -4.48 4.54 -1.08
C ASP A 7 -3.85 3.52 -0.12
N GLU A 8 -4.59 3.08 0.89
CA GLU A 8 -4.12 2.09 1.85
C GLU A 8 -5.15 1.07 2.32
N GLN A 9 -4.69 -0.16 2.48
CA GLN A 9 -5.51 -1.30 2.90
C GLN A 9 -4.98 -1.94 4.19
N PRO A 10 -5.77 -2.00 5.27
CA PRO A 10 -5.46 -2.82 6.44
C PRO A 10 -5.37 -4.31 6.08
N THR A 11 -4.49 -5.05 6.74
CA THR A 11 -4.33 -6.51 6.55
C THR A 11 -4.13 -7.19 7.90
N GLN A 12 -4.75 -8.35 8.08
CA GLN A 12 -4.58 -9.16 9.29
C GLN A 12 -3.32 -10.00 9.19
N LEU A 13 -2.57 -10.07 10.28
CA LEU A 13 -1.47 -11.01 10.45
C LEU A 13 -2.02 -12.28 11.09
N ILE A 14 -1.83 -13.41 10.42
CA ILE A 14 -2.44 -14.69 10.75
C ILE A 14 -1.37 -15.77 10.83
N GLY A 15 -1.22 -16.36 12.01
CA GLY A 15 -0.36 -17.51 12.27
C GLY A 15 -1.05 -18.84 11.99
N GLU A 16 -0.26 -19.85 11.64
CA GLU A 16 -0.72 -21.25 11.65
C GLU A 16 -0.67 -21.79 13.08
N THR A 17 -1.80 -22.27 13.60
CA THR A 17 -1.84 -22.92 14.92
C THR A 17 -1.43 -24.40 14.85
N ARG A 18 -1.45 -25.02 13.67
CA ARG A 18 -1.09 -26.43 13.43
C ARG A 18 -0.50 -26.63 12.03
N GLN A 19 0.54 -27.47 11.91
CA GLN A 19 1.08 -27.85 10.61
C GLN A 19 0.08 -28.73 9.83
N PRO A 20 -0.15 -28.48 8.52
CA PRO A 20 -1.01 -29.32 7.70
C PRO A 20 -0.53 -30.78 7.71
N ILE A 21 -1.43 -31.73 7.93
CA ILE A 21 -1.07 -33.16 7.83
C ILE A 21 -0.84 -33.48 6.34
N PRO A 22 0.34 -33.98 5.95
CA PRO A 22 0.65 -34.24 4.55
C PRO A 22 -0.27 -35.31 3.96
N MET A 23 -0.51 -35.21 2.67
CA MET A 23 -1.36 -36.13 1.91
C MET A 23 -0.83 -37.57 2.02
N LYS A 24 -1.73 -38.53 2.22
CA LYS A 24 -1.44 -39.97 2.10
C LYS A 24 -2.28 -40.53 0.93
N PRO A 25 -1.88 -41.66 0.31
CA PRO A 25 -2.72 -42.31 -0.68
C PRO A 25 -4.15 -42.51 -0.13
N SER A 26 -5.15 -42.05 -0.87
CA SER A 26 -6.57 -42.04 -0.50
C SER A 26 -6.99 -41.10 0.65
N GLN A 27 -6.14 -40.16 1.07
CA GLN A 27 -6.50 -39.11 2.04
C GLN A 27 -6.11 -37.72 1.51
N PRO A 28 -7.08 -36.86 1.16
CA PRO A 28 -6.79 -35.48 0.77
C PRO A 28 -6.15 -34.72 1.93
N GLN A 29 -5.35 -33.70 1.59
CA GLN A 29 -4.73 -32.82 2.59
C GLN A 29 -5.79 -32.21 3.50
N ARG A 30 -5.57 -32.29 4.83
CA ARG A 30 -6.49 -31.72 5.83
C ARG A 30 -5.87 -30.44 6.38
N TYR A 31 -6.57 -29.33 6.15
CA TYR A 31 -6.29 -28.04 6.80
C TYR A 31 -7.19 -27.88 8.02
N ASP A 32 -6.61 -27.49 9.15
CA ASP A 32 -7.38 -27.05 10.30
C ASP A 32 -7.82 -25.59 10.09
N TYR A 33 -9.08 -25.30 10.42
CA TYR A 33 -9.64 -23.96 10.27
C TYR A 33 -9.15 -23.00 11.36
N GLU A 34 -8.59 -23.53 12.45
CA GLU A 34 -7.99 -22.72 13.51
C GLU A 34 -6.81 -21.89 12.97
N TYR A 35 -6.77 -20.63 13.37
CA TYR A 35 -5.69 -19.71 13.10
C TYR A 35 -5.51 -18.76 14.29
N GLU A 36 -4.30 -18.25 14.46
CA GLU A 36 -4.01 -17.28 15.49
C GLU A 36 -3.94 -15.89 14.87
N ARG A 37 -4.66 -14.91 15.45
CA ARG A 37 -4.57 -13.52 15.01
C ARG A 37 -3.40 -12.85 15.72
N LEU A 38 -2.34 -12.58 14.98
CA LEU A 38 -1.07 -12.04 15.48
C LEU A 38 -0.98 -10.51 15.35
N GLY A 39 -2.09 -9.86 14.97
CA GLY A 39 -2.21 -8.41 14.88
C GLY A 39 -2.69 -7.93 13.52
N THR A 40 -2.36 -6.70 13.19
CA THR A 40 -2.70 -6.06 11.91
C THR A 40 -1.53 -5.22 11.41
N ALA A 41 -1.44 -5.10 10.10
CA ALA A 41 -0.58 -4.16 9.40
C ALA A 41 -1.42 -3.36 8.39
N VAL A 42 -0.81 -2.38 7.74
CA VAL A 42 -1.42 -1.52 6.73
C VAL A 42 -0.50 -1.47 5.53
N ASN A 43 -1.03 -1.74 4.34
CA ASN A 43 -0.29 -1.64 3.09
C ASN A 43 -0.66 -0.31 2.43
N PHE A 44 0.29 0.61 2.38
CA PHE A 44 0.19 1.82 1.58
C PHE A 44 0.60 1.49 0.14
N MET A 45 -0.30 1.75 -0.80
CA MET A 45 -0.06 1.60 -2.23
C MET A 45 0.13 2.97 -2.84
N THR A 46 1.19 3.10 -3.62
CA THR A 46 1.42 4.27 -4.45
C THR A 46 1.69 3.81 -5.86
N THR A 47 1.02 4.40 -6.85
CA THR A 47 1.14 3.96 -8.25
C THR A 47 1.14 5.15 -9.20
N GLU A 48 2.01 5.13 -10.20
CA GLU A 48 1.93 5.99 -11.38
C GLU A 48 1.43 5.13 -12.55
N PRO A 49 0.13 5.19 -12.89
CA PRO A 49 -0.47 4.25 -13.83
C PRO A 49 0.12 4.33 -15.23
N LEU A 50 0.43 5.55 -15.70
CA LEU A 50 0.96 5.79 -17.06
C LEU A 50 2.42 5.35 -17.22
N ALA A 51 3.21 5.44 -16.15
CA ALA A 51 4.55 4.87 -16.13
C ALA A 51 4.53 3.35 -15.92
N GLY A 52 3.38 2.79 -15.54
CA GLY A 52 3.27 1.44 -15.04
C GLY A 52 4.29 1.24 -13.93
N TRP A 53 4.25 2.06 -12.89
CA TRP A 53 5.10 1.98 -11.69
C TRP A 53 4.24 1.89 -10.44
N ARG A 54 4.68 1.11 -9.45
CA ARG A 54 4.05 1.06 -8.13
C ARG A 54 5.03 0.76 -7.00
N LYS A 55 4.65 1.14 -5.80
CA LYS A 55 5.33 0.89 -4.54
C LYS A 55 4.33 0.46 -3.48
N VAL A 56 4.73 -0.52 -2.66
CA VAL A 56 3.95 -0.97 -1.51
C VAL A 56 4.80 -0.86 -0.25
N ASN A 57 4.38 0.03 0.65
CA ASN A 57 5.00 0.20 1.96
C ASN A 57 4.10 -0.41 3.05
N VAL A 58 4.66 -1.33 3.84
CA VAL A 58 3.93 -2.03 4.90
C VAL A 58 4.27 -1.42 6.26
N ARG A 59 3.26 -0.85 6.91
CA ARG A 59 3.35 -0.18 8.21
C ARG A 59 2.51 -0.88 9.27
N GLN A 60 2.82 -0.59 10.53
CA GLN A 60 2.06 -1.12 11.66
C GLN A 60 0.74 -0.36 11.87
N THR A 61 0.70 0.92 11.48
CA THR A 61 -0.42 1.83 11.74
C THR A 61 -0.84 2.58 10.47
N ARG A 62 -2.08 3.10 10.50
CA ARG A 62 -2.65 4.00 9.50
C ARG A 62 -2.99 5.34 10.16
N THR A 63 -1.98 6.18 10.33
CA THR A 63 -2.14 7.52 10.91
C THR A 63 -1.87 8.62 9.88
N ALA A 64 -2.30 9.84 10.19
CA ALA A 64 -1.91 11.03 9.42
C ALA A 64 -0.37 11.20 9.32
N VAL A 65 0.37 10.76 10.34
CA VAL A 65 1.84 10.78 10.33
C VAL A 65 2.37 9.74 9.36
N ASP A 66 1.80 8.53 9.34
CA ASP A 66 2.20 7.49 8.39
C ASP A 66 2.00 7.95 6.94
N LEU A 67 0.82 8.50 6.63
CA LEU A 67 0.52 9.08 5.32
C LEU A 67 1.50 10.19 4.94
N ALA A 68 1.80 11.10 5.87
CA ALA A 68 2.73 12.19 5.61
C ALA A 68 4.15 11.68 5.30
N GLN A 69 4.58 10.59 5.94
CA GLN A 69 5.84 9.93 5.63
C GLN A 69 5.82 9.28 4.23
N GLU A 70 4.71 8.65 3.83
CA GLU A 70 4.56 8.12 2.45
C GLU A 70 4.66 9.23 1.40
N VAL A 71 3.98 10.36 1.63
CA VAL A 71 4.04 11.53 0.74
C VAL A 71 5.45 12.13 0.69
N LYS A 72 6.14 12.21 1.83
CA LYS A 72 7.53 12.69 1.86
C LYS A 72 8.45 11.76 1.08
N GLU A 73 8.34 10.45 1.27
CA GLU A 73 9.14 9.46 0.55
C GLU A 73 8.86 9.52 -0.96
N LEU A 74 7.59 9.65 -1.36
CA LEU A 74 7.18 9.85 -2.75
C LEU A 74 7.92 11.04 -3.39
N LEU A 75 7.95 12.17 -2.71
CA LEU A 75 8.52 13.41 -3.26
C LEU A 75 10.04 13.44 -3.20
N ASP A 76 10.64 12.96 -2.13
CA ASP A 76 12.08 13.09 -1.90
C ASP A 76 12.91 11.89 -2.38
N VAL A 77 12.28 10.72 -2.58
CA VAL A 77 12.97 9.48 -2.97
C VAL A 77 12.50 8.98 -4.33
N ASP A 78 11.19 8.89 -4.56
CA ASP A 78 10.68 8.33 -5.82
C ASP A 78 10.68 9.35 -6.96
N TYR A 79 10.39 10.62 -6.66
CA TYR A 79 10.39 11.72 -7.64
C TYR A 79 11.21 12.94 -7.18
N PRO A 80 12.50 12.79 -6.81
CA PRO A 80 13.32 13.88 -6.27
C PRO A 80 13.49 15.05 -7.26
N ASP A 81 13.62 14.73 -8.54
CA ASP A 81 13.96 15.69 -9.60
C ASP A 81 12.74 16.31 -10.28
N VAL A 82 11.53 15.96 -9.84
CA VAL A 82 10.29 16.47 -10.41
C VAL A 82 9.83 17.70 -9.64
N GLU A 83 9.54 18.77 -10.37
CA GLU A 83 9.04 20.03 -9.80
C GLU A 83 7.75 19.83 -9.01
N LYS A 84 6.80 19.07 -9.56
CA LYS A 84 5.48 18.83 -8.96
C LYS A 84 4.92 17.45 -9.31
N VAL A 85 4.22 16.83 -8.36
CA VAL A 85 3.46 15.58 -8.52
C VAL A 85 1.97 15.89 -8.43
N VAL A 86 1.19 15.37 -9.37
CA VAL A 86 -0.28 15.38 -9.29
C VAL A 86 -0.69 14.18 -8.45
N LEU A 87 -1.08 14.41 -7.20
CA LEU A 87 -1.46 13.37 -6.26
C LEU A 87 -2.98 13.20 -6.26
N VAL A 88 -3.44 12.00 -6.57
CA VAL A 88 -4.84 11.59 -6.51
C VAL A 88 -5.02 10.64 -5.34
N TRP A 89 -6.00 10.92 -4.49
CA TRP A 89 -6.39 10.03 -3.39
C TRP A 89 -7.88 10.18 -3.06
N ASP A 90 -8.42 9.30 -2.24
CA ASP A 90 -9.81 9.35 -1.80
C ASP A 90 -10.09 10.46 -0.76
N ASN A 91 -11.27 10.43 -0.14
CA ASN A 91 -11.70 11.45 0.84
C ASN A 91 -11.55 10.99 2.30
N LEU A 92 -10.62 10.07 2.60
CA LEU A 92 -10.34 9.67 3.97
C LEU A 92 -9.90 10.86 4.83
N ASN A 93 -10.19 10.82 6.13
CA ASN A 93 -9.89 11.93 7.05
C ASN A 93 -8.39 12.26 7.18
N THR A 94 -7.52 11.32 6.84
CA THR A 94 -6.06 11.51 6.79
C THR A 94 -5.62 12.16 5.48
N HIS A 95 -6.39 12.03 4.40
CA HIS A 95 -6.10 12.59 3.07
C HIS A 95 -6.38 14.09 3.04
N VAL A 96 -5.59 14.84 3.79
CA VAL A 96 -5.69 16.30 3.90
C VAL A 96 -4.30 16.89 4.05
N SER A 97 -4.10 18.10 3.52
CA SER A 97 -2.82 18.83 3.64
C SER A 97 -2.38 19.03 5.10
N ALA A 98 -3.33 19.15 6.03
CA ALA A 98 -3.08 19.26 7.46
C ALA A 98 -2.30 18.06 8.03
N SER A 99 -2.36 16.88 7.40
CA SER A 99 -1.58 15.71 7.82
C SER A 99 -0.07 15.95 7.69
N LEU A 100 0.37 16.74 6.70
CA LEU A 100 1.79 17.10 6.55
C LEU A 100 2.24 18.01 7.71
N TYR A 101 1.44 19.00 8.08
CA TYR A 101 1.72 19.87 9.23
C TYR A 101 1.63 19.15 10.58
N LYS A 102 0.89 18.04 10.65
CA LYS A 102 0.86 17.18 11.84
C LYS A 102 2.15 16.38 12.02
N ALA A 103 2.84 16.06 10.93
CA ALA A 103 4.02 15.19 10.94
C ALA A 103 5.35 15.96 10.89
N PHE A 104 5.38 17.15 10.28
CA PHE A 104 6.61 17.88 10.00
C PHE A 104 6.55 19.32 10.49
N GLU A 105 7.72 19.90 10.71
CA GLU A 105 7.86 21.33 10.97
C GLU A 105 7.24 22.16 9.83
N PRO A 106 6.68 23.36 10.11
CA PRO A 106 5.93 24.13 9.12
C PRO A 106 6.68 24.41 7.81
N ALA A 107 7.99 24.64 7.88
CA ALA A 107 8.82 24.87 6.69
C ALA A 107 8.91 23.62 5.80
N GLU A 108 9.03 22.44 6.40
CA GLU A 108 9.11 21.17 5.68
C GLU A 108 7.75 20.76 5.12
N ALA A 109 6.68 20.88 5.91
CA ALA A 109 5.32 20.63 5.44
C ALA A 109 4.95 21.52 4.25
N ARG A 110 5.34 22.80 4.30
CA ARG A 110 5.15 23.75 3.19
C ARG A 110 5.95 23.35 1.95
N ARG A 111 7.23 23.00 2.11
CA ARG A 111 8.09 22.54 0.99
C ARG A 111 7.45 21.35 0.26
N LEU A 112 6.92 20.38 1.01
CA LEU A 112 6.24 19.21 0.43
C LEU A 112 4.95 19.62 -0.29
N LEU A 113 4.12 20.48 0.32
CA LEU A 113 2.87 20.95 -0.28
C LEU A 113 3.08 21.74 -1.57
N GLU A 114 4.12 22.56 -1.66
CA GLU A 114 4.45 23.34 -2.86
C GLU A 114 4.77 22.42 -4.07
N ARG A 115 5.22 21.20 -3.80
CA ARG A 115 5.49 20.15 -4.80
C ARG A 115 4.29 19.25 -5.11
N LEU A 116 3.11 19.53 -4.57
CA LEU A 116 1.90 18.74 -4.78
C LEU A 116 0.82 19.52 -5.50
N ASP A 117 0.14 18.86 -6.42
CA ASP A 117 -1.17 19.25 -6.94
C ASP A 117 -2.18 18.16 -6.56
N ILE A 118 -3.00 18.43 -5.55
CA ILE A 118 -3.83 17.41 -4.90
C ILE A 118 -5.23 17.38 -5.51
N HIS A 119 -5.62 16.23 -6.03
CA HIS A 119 -6.95 15.94 -6.53
C HIS A 119 -7.63 14.88 -5.69
N TYR A 120 -8.92 15.08 -5.43
CA TYR A 120 -9.75 14.14 -4.71
C TYR A 120 -10.65 13.40 -5.68
N THR A 121 -10.85 12.10 -5.47
CA THR A 121 -11.93 11.38 -6.16
C THR A 121 -13.29 11.94 -5.74
N PRO A 122 -14.35 11.82 -6.58
CA PRO A 122 -15.70 12.19 -6.19
C PRO A 122 -16.11 11.51 -4.88
N LYS A 123 -16.95 12.19 -4.07
CA LYS A 123 -17.50 11.58 -2.86
C LYS A 123 -18.25 10.29 -3.22
N HIS A 124 -17.96 9.20 -2.49
CA HIS A 124 -18.44 7.83 -2.77
C HIS A 124 -17.93 7.21 -4.08
N GLY A 125 -16.89 7.79 -4.69
CA GLY A 125 -16.25 7.32 -5.92
C GLY A 125 -14.85 6.77 -5.71
N SER A 126 -14.55 6.16 -4.55
CA SER A 126 -13.20 5.62 -4.26
C SER A 126 -12.75 4.60 -5.30
N TRP A 127 -13.69 3.86 -5.92
CA TRP A 127 -13.44 2.91 -7.00
C TRP A 127 -12.79 3.52 -8.26
N LEU A 128 -12.77 4.86 -8.38
CA LEU A 128 -12.02 5.57 -9.43
C LEU A 128 -10.53 5.77 -9.08
N ASP A 129 -10.14 5.51 -7.83
CA ASP A 129 -8.76 5.53 -7.40
C ASP A 129 -8.03 4.29 -7.91
N ILE A 130 -7.05 4.50 -8.77
CA ILE A 130 -6.27 3.42 -9.36
C ILE A 130 -5.43 2.70 -8.31
N ALA A 131 -5.08 3.36 -7.19
CA ALA A 131 -4.39 2.70 -6.08
C ALA A 131 -5.30 1.63 -5.42
N GLU A 132 -6.62 1.84 -5.34
CA GLU A 132 -7.58 0.84 -4.83
C GLU A 132 -7.61 -0.41 -5.73
N ILE A 133 -7.53 -0.21 -7.05
CA ILE A 133 -7.46 -1.30 -8.04
C ILE A 133 -6.15 -2.07 -7.87
N GLU A 134 -5.02 -1.36 -7.75
CA GLU A 134 -3.70 -1.96 -7.54
C GLU A 134 -3.63 -2.74 -6.21
N LEU A 135 -4.27 -2.25 -5.13
CA LEU A 135 -4.43 -2.94 -3.86
C LEU A 135 -5.24 -4.23 -4.00
N SER A 136 -6.28 -4.22 -4.83
CA SER A 136 -7.06 -5.43 -5.14
C SER A 136 -6.21 -6.48 -5.86
N VAL A 137 -5.35 -6.08 -6.79
CA VAL A 137 -4.40 -6.98 -7.47
C VAL A 137 -3.34 -7.49 -6.49
N PHE A 138 -2.78 -6.60 -5.66
CA PHE A 138 -1.84 -6.95 -4.60
C PHE A 138 -2.43 -8.00 -3.65
N THR A 139 -3.67 -7.81 -3.21
CA THR A 139 -4.35 -8.75 -2.32
C THR A 139 -4.48 -10.14 -2.95
N LYS A 140 -4.94 -10.20 -4.21
CA LYS A 140 -5.11 -11.47 -4.93
C LYS A 140 -3.79 -12.20 -5.18
N GLN A 141 -2.72 -11.47 -5.48
CA GLN A 141 -1.44 -12.06 -5.90
C GLN A 141 -0.46 -12.30 -4.75
N CYS A 142 -0.51 -11.49 -3.69
CA CYS A 142 0.49 -11.49 -2.62
C CYS A 142 -0.08 -11.96 -1.26
N LEU A 143 -1.36 -11.72 -0.99
CA LEU A 143 -1.98 -11.99 0.33
C LEU A 143 -2.82 -13.28 0.37
N GLY A 144 -2.72 -14.14 -0.65
CA GLY A 144 -3.47 -15.40 -0.72
C GLY A 144 -3.01 -16.50 0.25
N CYS A 145 -2.02 -16.23 1.10
CA CYS A 145 -1.49 -17.17 2.09
C CYS A 145 -1.48 -16.54 3.49
N ARG A 146 -1.47 -17.37 4.54
CA ARG A 146 -1.32 -16.90 5.93
C ARG A 146 0.05 -16.26 6.11
N ILE A 147 0.08 -15.06 6.68
CA ILE A 147 1.30 -14.29 6.96
C ILE A 147 1.28 -13.92 8.43
N SER A 148 2.17 -14.53 9.21
CA SER A 148 2.19 -14.43 10.67
C SER A 148 2.74 -13.12 11.21
N ASP A 149 3.62 -12.46 10.46
CA ASP A 149 4.39 -11.32 10.94
C ASP A 149 4.60 -10.26 9.86
N ILE A 150 4.86 -9.03 10.31
CA ILE A 150 4.99 -7.86 9.44
C ILE A 150 6.24 -7.90 8.57
N GLU A 151 7.33 -8.54 9.01
CA GLU A 151 8.58 -8.62 8.24
C GLU A 151 8.43 -9.54 7.03
N THR A 152 7.77 -10.68 7.23
CA THR A 152 7.36 -11.56 6.12
C THR A 152 6.45 -10.83 5.14
N LEU A 153 5.48 -10.04 5.64
CA LEU A 153 4.61 -9.22 4.79
C LEU A 153 5.40 -8.19 3.97
N ARG A 154 6.35 -7.47 4.60
CA ARG A 154 7.25 -6.53 3.94
C ARG A 154 8.06 -7.18 2.83
N SER A 155 8.67 -8.33 3.13
CA SER A 155 9.48 -9.08 2.15
C SER A 155 8.65 -9.50 0.93
N LYS A 156 7.46 -10.07 1.17
CA LYS A 156 6.53 -10.47 0.10
C LYS A 156 6.05 -9.28 -0.72
N ALA A 157 5.66 -8.18 -0.07
CA ALA A 157 5.24 -6.96 -0.75
C ALA A 157 6.37 -6.40 -1.63
N LYS A 158 7.61 -6.39 -1.11
CA LYS A 158 8.79 -5.96 -1.86
C LYS A 158 9.05 -6.82 -3.09
N ALA A 159 9.00 -8.14 -2.94
CA ALA A 159 9.18 -9.08 -4.03
C ALA A 159 8.10 -8.91 -5.11
N TRP A 160 6.85 -8.76 -4.70
CA TRP A 160 5.71 -8.54 -5.60
C TRP A 160 5.84 -7.23 -6.40
N GLN A 161 6.14 -6.11 -5.74
CA GLN A 161 6.28 -4.83 -6.45
C GLN A 161 7.44 -4.89 -7.47
N ASN A 162 8.57 -5.52 -7.12
CA ASN A 162 9.74 -5.60 -7.99
C ASN A 162 9.42 -6.42 -9.24
N HIS A 163 8.72 -7.54 -9.06
CA HIS A 163 8.25 -8.36 -10.17
C HIS A 163 7.30 -7.57 -11.10
N ARG A 164 6.31 -6.87 -10.54
CA ARG A 164 5.34 -6.08 -11.31
C ARG A 164 5.98 -4.88 -12.03
N ASN A 165 6.90 -4.17 -11.38
CA ASN A 165 7.70 -3.09 -11.97
C ASN A 165 8.59 -3.58 -13.11
N THR A 166 9.24 -4.71 -12.95
CA THR A 166 10.09 -5.28 -14.02
C THR A 166 9.26 -5.73 -15.22
N ALA A 167 8.06 -6.27 -14.99
CA ALA A 167 7.18 -6.74 -16.04
C ALA A 167 6.42 -5.61 -16.77
N GLN A 168 6.53 -4.35 -16.32
CA GLN A 168 5.80 -3.18 -16.85
C GLN A 168 4.30 -3.43 -17.09
N ARG A 169 3.67 -4.22 -16.22
CA ARG A 169 2.24 -4.50 -16.35
C ARG A 169 1.45 -3.26 -15.97
N GLY A 170 0.51 -2.88 -16.84
CA GLY A 170 -0.51 -1.89 -16.53
C GLY A 170 -1.51 -2.40 -15.48
N VAL A 171 -2.49 -1.56 -15.20
CA VAL A 171 -3.59 -1.87 -14.28
C VAL A 171 -4.60 -2.76 -15.03
N SER A 172 -4.54 -4.07 -14.81
CA SER A 172 -5.43 -5.07 -15.42
C SER A 172 -5.49 -6.37 -14.62
#